data_AF-A0ABD3XUM9-F1
#
_entry.id   AF-A0ABD3XUM9-F1
#
_cell.length_a   1.000
_cell.length_b   1.000
_cell.length_c   1.000
_cell.angle_alpha   90.00
_cell.angle_beta   90.00
_cell.angle_gamma   90.00
#
_symmetry.space_group_name_H-M   'P 1'
#
loop_
_entity.id
_entity.type
_entity.pdbx_description
1 polymer ?
#
loop_
_entity_poly.entity_id
_entity_poly.type
_entity_poly.pdbx_seq_one_letter_code
_entity_poly.pdbx_strand_id
1 'polypeptide(L)'
;MVQEAYSIIRLYYLRMRLFKTLKLLFINFDPKISAKQVDYTMIASCARDVYEDLIGRFCRIGDSQFRKDTITRLGKLKQDSLRKRVIMRSKHTHSSDALALNMKYILEDQSENKLYSHLKLKSQIYDPNDVVFTSFLKLDLILLCKVYGIAAGNVQKSGLINQLCTVIPTLNEMPKA
;
A
#
# COMPACT_ATOMS: atom_id res chain seq x y z
N MET A 1 -23.81 0.25 -16.22
CA MET A 1 -24.74 0.14 -17.35
C MET A 1 -24.38 -0.95 -18.36
N VAL A 2 -23.35 -0.82 -19.23
CA VAL A 2 -23.08 -1.85 -20.26
C VAL A 2 -22.59 -3.19 -19.65
N GLN A 3 -21.71 -3.17 -18.65
CA GLN A 3 -21.22 -4.39 -17.98
C GLN A 3 -22.30 -5.17 -17.20
N GLU A 4 -23.31 -4.49 -16.66
CA GLU A 4 -24.41 -5.13 -15.94
C GLU A 4 -25.34 -5.88 -16.91
N ALA A 5 -25.61 -5.30 -18.09
CA ALA A 5 -26.41 -5.95 -19.12
C ALA A 5 -25.75 -7.25 -19.63
N TYR A 6 -24.43 -7.26 -19.86
CA TYR A 6 -23.69 -8.48 -20.23
C TYR A 6 -23.73 -9.56 -19.14
N SER A 7 -23.73 -9.15 -17.87
CA SER A 7 -23.77 -10.07 -16.73
C SER A 7 -25.12 -10.77 -16.62
N ILE A 8 -26.22 -10.02 -16.82
CA ILE A 8 -27.59 -10.52 -16.79
C ILE A 8 -27.85 -11.46 -17.98
N ILE A 9 -27.42 -11.09 -19.19
CA ILE A 9 -27.55 -11.93 -20.38
C ILE A 9 -26.77 -13.24 -20.21
N ARG A 10 -25.56 -13.19 -19.65
CA ARG A 10 -24.75 -14.38 -19.40
C ARG A 10 -25.38 -15.33 -18.38
N LEU A 11 -25.97 -14.79 -17.31
CA LEU A 11 -26.74 -15.56 -16.32
C LEU A 11 -27.98 -16.19 -16.91
N TYR A 12 -28.71 -15.47 -17.78
CA TYR A 12 -29.88 -16.00 -18.48
C TYR A 12 -29.52 -17.16 -19.41
N TYR A 13 -28.45 -17.03 -20.20
CA TYR A 13 -27.96 -18.11 -21.06
C TYR A 13 -27.48 -19.33 -20.26
N LEU A 14 -26.81 -19.12 -19.13
CA LEU A 14 -26.37 -20.20 -18.25
C LEU A 14 -27.56 -20.97 -17.67
N ARG A 15 -28.60 -20.24 -17.22
CA ARG A 15 -29.86 -20.81 -16.71
C ARG A 15 -30.58 -21.63 -17.79
N MET A 16 -30.67 -21.11 -19.02
CA MET A 16 -31.30 -21.81 -20.15
C MET A 16 -30.54 -23.08 -20.54
N ARG A 17 -29.21 -23.07 -20.49
CA ARG A 17 -28.38 -24.26 -20.74
C ARG A 17 -28.57 -25.31 -19.65
N LEU A 18 -28.49 -24.92 -18.38
CA LEU A 18 -28.75 -25.81 -17.23
C LEU A 18 -30.12 -26.46 -17.33
N PHE A 19 -31.16 -25.67 -17.66
CA PHE A 19 -32.51 -26.19 -17.81
C PHE A 19 -32.65 -27.17 -18.98
N LYS A 20 -31.99 -26.91 -20.12
CA LYS A 20 -31.96 -27.85 -21.25
C LYS A 20 -31.22 -29.15 -20.89
N THR A 21 -30.08 -29.07 -20.20
CA THR A 21 -29.33 -30.25 -19.79
C THR A 21 -30.10 -31.08 -18.75
N LEU A 22 -30.76 -30.42 -17.80
CA LEU A 22 -31.68 -31.09 -16.86
C LEU A 22 -32.84 -31.77 -17.61
N LYS A 23 -33.44 -31.12 -18.60
CA LYS A 23 -34.51 -31.71 -19.41
C LYS A 23 -34.05 -32.97 -20.16
N LEU A 24 -32.80 -33.01 -20.63
CA LEU A 24 -32.22 -34.20 -21.27
C LEU A 24 -32.06 -35.37 -20.29
N LEU A 25 -31.77 -35.11 -19.01
CA LEU A 25 -31.67 -36.15 -17.97
C LEU A 25 -33.01 -36.84 -17.68
N PHE A 26 -34.14 -36.20 -18.00
CA PHE A 26 -35.49 -36.73 -17.79
C PHE A 26 -36.17 -37.24 -19.08
N ILE A 27 -35.46 -37.36 -20.21
CA ILE A 27 -36.06 -37.78 -21.50
C ILE A 27 -36.66 -39.19 -21.44
N ASN A 28 -36.08 -40.08 -20.64
CA ASN A 28 -36.58 -41.45 -20.43
C ASN A 28 -37.37 -41.60 -19.12
N PHE A 29 -37.70 -40.49 -18.46
CA PHE A 29 -38.44 -40.51 -17.21
C PHE A 29 -39.93 -40.43 -17.52
N ASP A 30 -40.61 -41.58 -17.58
CA ASP A 30 -42.07 -41.65 -17.66
C ASP A 30 -42.67 -41.45 -16.26
N PRO A 31 -43.29 -40.28 -15.97
CA PRO A 31 -43.82 -39.98 -14.66
C PRO A 31 -44.95 -40.95 -14.26
N LYS A 32 -45.63 -41.57 -15.23
CA LYS A 32 -46.75 -42.49 -14.98
C LYS A 32 -46.29 -43.88 -14.55
N ILE A 33 -45.10 -44.31 -14.98
CA ILE A 33 -44.46 -45.57 -14.55
C ILE A 33 -43.72 -45.38 -13.22
N SER A 34 -43.09 -44.21 -13.04
CA SER A 34 -42.32 -43.89 -11.84
C SER A 34 -43.17 -43.52 -10.61
N ALA A 35 -44.33 -42.88 -10.77
CA ALA A 35 -45.15 -42.43 -9.63
C ALA A 35 -45.67 -43.57 -8.72
N LYS A 36 -45.62 -44.84 -9.16
CA LYS A 36 -45.97 -46.02 -8.34
C LYS A 36 -44.79 -46.65 -7.58
N GLN A 37 -43.55 -46.23 -7.85
CA GLN A 37 -42.33 -46.79 -7.25
C GLN A 37 -41.32 -45.74 -6.77
N VAL A 38 -41.58 -44.47 -7.01
CA VAL A 38 -40.68 -43.38 -6.66
C VAL A 38 -41.02 -42.85 -5.29
N ASP A 39 -40.09 -43.06 -4.37
CA ASP A 39 -40.10 -42.38 -3.08
C ASP A 39 -39.77 -40.90 -3.30
N TYR A 40 -40.81 -40.07 -3.26
CA TYR A 40 -40.72 -38.63 -3.40
C TYR A 40 -39.76 -38.00 -2.38
N THR A 41 -39.56 -38.64 -1.22
CA THR A 41 -38.60 -38.16 -0.22
C THR A 41 -37.16 -38.35 -0.68
N MET A 42 -36.86 -39.46 -1.37
CA MET A 42 -35.55 -39.76 -1.93
C MET A 42 -35.20 -38.87 -3.13
N ILE A 43 -36.20 -38.51 -3.95
CA ILE A 43 -35.99 -37.51 -5.01
C ILE A 43 -35.72 -36.12 -4.42
N ALA A 44 -36.47 -35.73 -3.38
CA ALA A 44 -36.28 -34.44 -2.73
C ALA A 44 -34.91 -34.34 -2.04
N SER A 45 -34.42 -35.43 -1.43
CA SER A 45 -33.07 -35.47 -0.85
C SER A 45 -31.99 -35.38 -1.94
N CYS A 46 -32.08 -36.20 -3.00
CA CYS A 46 -31.14 -36.13 -4.12
C CYS A 46 -31.10 -34.74 -4.78
N ALA A 47 -32.26 -34.10 -4.95
CA ALA A 47 -32.33 -32.75 -5.50
C ALA A 47 -31.68 -31.71 -4.58
N ARG A 48 -31.84 -31.86 -3.25
CA ARG A 48 -31.18 -31.01 -2.25
C ARG A 48 -29.67 -31.20 -2.27
N ASP A 49 -29.18 -32.43 -2.30
CA ASP A 49 -27.75 -32.74 -2.30
C ASP A 49 -27.06 -32.19 -3.55
N VAL A 50 -27.71 -32.33 -4.72
CA VAL A 50 -27.20 -31.77 -5.99
C VAL A 50 -27.20 -30.24 -5.94
N TYR A 51 -28.21 -29.62 -5.35
CA TYR A 51 -28.26 -28.17 -5.18
C TYR A 51 -27.15 -27.67 -4.25
N GLU A 52 -26.94 -28.31 -3.11
CA GLU A 52 -25.89 -27.96 -2.16
C GLU A 52 -24.49 -28.13 -2.76
N ASP A 53 -24.23 -29.21 -3.51
CA ASP A 53 -22.93 -29.41 -4.20
C ASP A 53 -22.70 -28.35 -5.29
N LEU A 54 -23.74 -27.98 -6.05
CA LEU A 54 -23.65 -26.92 -7.06
C LEU A 54 -23.33 -25.56 -6.44
N ILE A 55 -24.01 -25.20 -5.36
CA ILE A 55 -23.76 -23.94 -4.63
C ILE A 55 -22.36 -23.97 -4.00
N GLY A 56 -21.97 -25.08 -3.36
CA GLY A 56 -20.64 -25.24 -2.77
C GLY A 56 -19.52 -25.07 -3.80
N ARG A 57 -19.65 -25.68 -4.98
CA ARG A 57 -18.69 -25.51 -6.10
C ARG A 57 -18.67 -24.08 -6.63
N PHE A 58 -19.84 -23.44 -6.77
CA PHE A 58 -19.93 -22.06 -7.24
C PHE A 58 -19.21 -21.10 -6.27
N CYS A 59 -19.45 -21.23 -4.97
CA CYS A 59 -18.79 -20.43 -3.95
C CYS A 59 -17.27 -20.63 -3.97
N ARG A 60 -16.78 -21.88 -4.07
CA ARG A 60 -15.33 -22.16 -4.16
C ARG A 60 -14.67 -21.55 -5.39
N ILE A 61 -15.35 -21.56 -6.54
CA ILE A 61 -14.85 -20.90 -7.76
C ILE A 61 -14.83 -19.38 -7.57
N GLY A 62 -15.88 -18.82 -6.96
CA GLY A 62 -15.96 -17.41 -6.59
C GLY A 62 -14.82 -16.97 -5.68
N ASP A 63 -14.56 -17.70 -4.60
CA ASP A 63 -13.49 -17.43 -3.64
C ASP A 63 -12.10 -17.51 -4.29
N SER A 64 -11.88 -18.52 -5.14
CA SER A 64 -10.63 -18.68 -5.88
C SER A 64 -10.36 -17.50 -6.82
N GLN A 65 -11.40 -17.05 -7.54
CA GLN A 65 -11.30 -15.90 -8.44
C GLN A 65 -11.11 -14.60 -7.65
N PHE A 66 -11.85 -14.40 -6.54
CA PHE A 66 -11.69 -13.26 -5.65
C PHE A 66 -10.28 -13.19 -5.05
N ARG A 67 -9.71 -14.33 -4.64
CA ARG A 67 -8.34 -14.42 -4.12
C ARG A 67 -7.33 -14.01 -5.19
N LYS A 68 -7.49 -14.51 -6.42
CA LYS A 68 -6.61 -14.16 -7.55
C LYS A 68 -6.66 -12.67 -7.87
N ASP A 69 -7.84 -12.08 -7.88
CA ASP A 69 -8.04 -10.66 -8.19
C ASP A 69 -7.47 -9.77 -7.08
N THR A 70 -7.66 -10.16 -5.81
CA THR A 70 -7.09 -9.49 -4.64
C THR A 70 -5.56 -9.50 -4.67
N ILE A 71 -4.92 -10.65 -4.91
CA ILE A 71 -3.46 -10.75 -5.02
C ILE A 71 -2.95 -9.86 -6.16
N THR A 72 -3.63 -9.88 -7.31
CA THR A 72 -3.26 -9.07 -8.48
C THR A 72 -3.37 -7.57 -8.18
N ARG A 73 -4.44 -7.13 -7.52
CA ARG A 73 -4.60 -5.72 -7.10
C ARG A 73 -3.55 -5.31 -6.08
N LEU A 74 -3.29 -6.13 -5.07
CA LEU A 74 -2.23 -5.85 -4.08
C LEU A 74 -0.85 -5.78 -4.73
N GLY A 75 -0.56 -6.66 -5.69
CA GLY A 75 0.65 -6.61 -6.50
C GLY A 75 0.78 -5.30 -7.28
N LYS A 76 -0.30 -4.86 -7.96
CA LYS A 76 -0.34 -3.56 -8.66
C LYS A 76 -0.13 -2.39 -7.71
N LEU A 77 -0.79 -2.36 -6.55
CA LEU A 77 -0.61 -1.31 -5.54
C LEU A 77 0.83 -1.24 -5.03
N LYS A 78 1.47 -2.39 -4.78
CA LYS A 78 2.90 -2.44 -4.43
C LYS A 78 3.77 -1.89 -5.54
N GLN A 79 3.54 -2.31 -6.78
CA GLN A 79 4.33 -1.85 -7.93
C GLN A 79 4.15 -0.34 -8.19
N ASP A 80 2.94 0.19 -8.06
CA ASP A 80 2.65 1.61 -8.21
C ASP A 80 3.26 2.43 -7.07
N SER A 81 3.26 1.91 -5.83
CA SER A 81 3.96 2.55 -4.71
C SER A 81 5.47 2.62 -4.95
N LEU A 82 6.05 1.56 -5.52
CA LEU A 82 7.46 1.49 -5.84
C LEU A 82 7.80 2.44 -6.99
N ARG A 83 6.98 2.50 -8.04
CA ARG A 83 7.12 3.46 -9.14
C ARG A 83 7.01 4.90 -8.66
N LYS A 84 6.04 5.21 -7.79
CA LYS A 84 5.94 6.55 -7.17
C LYS A 84 7.19 6.89 -6.37
N ARG A 85 7.72 5.95 -5.58
CA ARG A 85 8.96 6.14 -4.81
C ARG A 85 10.18 6.38 -5.72
N VAL A 86 10.30 5.61 -6.80
CA VAL A 86 11.38 5.78 -7.79
C VAL A 86 11.25 7.11 -8.52
N ILE A 87 10.05 7.52 -8.94
CA ILE A 87 9.80 8.82 -9.59
C ILE A 87 10.05 9.99 -8.62
N MET A 88 9.67 9.87 -7.34
CA MET A 88 10.01 10.89 -6.33
C MET A 88 11.52 10.99 -6.15
N ARG A 89 12.25 9.86 -6.11
CA ARG A 89 13.71 9.86 -6.06
C ARG A 89 14.34 10.46 -7.32
N SER A 90 13.82 10.15 -8.52
CA SER A 90 14.35 10.67 -9.78
C SER A 90 14.05 12.16 -9.98
N LYS A 91 12.89 12.64 -9.52
CA LYS A 91 12.57 14.07 -9.48
C LYS A 91 13.44 14.81 -8.47
N HIS A 92 13.79 14.17 -7.36
CA HIS A 92 14.69 14.73 -6.35
C HIS A 92 16.15 14.82 -6.78
N THR A 93 16.63 13.94 -7.66
CA THR A 93 17.99 14.04 -8.22
C THR A 93 18.16 15.16 -9.26
N HIS A 94 17.06 15.73 -9.79
CA HIS A 94 17.14 16.80 -10.80
C HIS A 94 16.85 18.22 -10.27
N SER A 95 16.51 18.37 -8.98
CA SER A 95 16.38 19.69 -8.33
C SER A 95 17.38 19.81 -7.19
N SER A 96 18.65 20.02 -7.53
CA SER A 96 19.76 20.18 -6.59
C SER A 96 19.55 21.29 -5.53
N ASP A 97 18.62 22.21 -5.73
CA ASP A 97 18.41 23.36 -4.83
C ASP A 97 17.20 23.20 -3.88
N ALA A 98 16.29 22.26 -4.12
CA ALA A 98 15.03 22.18 -3.37
C ALA A 98 15.06 21.23 -2.15
N LEU A 99 16.13 20.45 -1.99
CA LEU A 99 16.22 19.40 -0.96
C LEU A 99 17.44 19.46 -0.05
N ALA A 100 18.50 20.18 -0.44
CA ALA A 100 19.61 20.37 0.48
C ALA A 100 19.09 21.16 1.67
N LEU A 101 19.01 20.50 2.84
CA LEU A 101 18.78 21.21 4.08
C LEU A 101 19.83 22.33 4.12
N ASN A 102 19.34 23.55 4.26
CA ASN A 102 20.15 24.75 4.30
C ASN A 102 19.57 25.63 5.41
N MET A 103 20.31 26.67 5.79
CA MET A 103 19.89 27.50 6.92
C MET A 103 18.53 28.18 6.69
N LYS A 104 18.19 28.47 5.43
CA LYS A 104 16.88 29.05 5.05
C LYS A 104 15.72 28.16 5.48
N TYR A 105 15.84 26.84 5.29
CA TYR A 105 14.83 25.87 5.72
C TYR A 105 14.57 25.91 7.24
N ILE A 106 15.64 26.03 8.03
CA ILE A 106 15.55 26.08 9.50
C ILE A 106 14.91 27.40 9.96
N LEU A 107 15.23 28.49 9.28
CA LEU A 107 14.68 29.81 9.59
C LEU A 107 13.18 29.90 9.27
N GLU A 108 12.74 29.29 8.17
CA GLU A 108 11.35 29.34 7.69
C GLU A 108 10.39 28.43 8.48
N ASP A 109 10.90 27.45 9.21
CA ASP A 109 10.09 26.49 9.97
C ASP A 109 9.25 27.17 11.07
N GLN A 110 7.92 27.08 11.00
CA GLN A 110 7.00 27.69 11.96
C GLN A 110 6.53 26.70 13.04
N SER A 111 7.04 25.46 13.05
CA SER A 111 6.69 24.48 14.08
C SER A 111 7.17 24.91 15.47
N GLU A 112 6.46 24.45 16.50
CA GLU A 112 6.84 24.69 17.89
C GLU A 112 8.28 24.24 18.13
N ASN A 113 9.09 25.12 18.70
CA ASN A 113 10.54 24.93 18.92
C ASN A 113 11.31 24.45 17.67
N LYS A 114 10.86 24.76 16.45
CA LYS A 114 11.49 24.29 15.20
C LYS A 114 11.61 22.75 15.13
N LEU A 115 10.65 22.04 15.73
CA LEU A 115 10.65 20.58 15.85
C LEU A 115 10.82 19.88 14.50
N TYR A 116 10.18 20.39 13.45
CA TYR A 116 10.27 19.77 12.12
C TYR A 116 11.69 19.84 11.55
N SER A 117 12.37 20.97 11.72
CA SER A 117 13.77 21.14 11.35
C SER A 117 14.68 20.20 12.14
N HIS A 118 14.46 20.06 13.45
CA HIS A 118 15.23 19.14 14.31
C HIS A 118 15.08 17.68 13.86
N LEU A 119 13.84 17.21 13.64
CA LEU A 119 13.58 15.85 13.19
C LEU A 119 14.18 15.57 11.81
N LYS A 120 14.15 16.55 10.91
CA LYS A 120 14.76 16.41 9.59
C LYS A 120 16.29 16.35 9.67
N LEU A 121 16.92 17.22 10.45
CA LEU A 121 18.36 17.18 10.74
C LEU A 121 18.75 15.80 11.27
N LYS A 122 18.03 15.29 12.27
CA LYS A 122 18.24 13.97 12.87
C LYS A 122 18.10 12.86 11.84
N SER A 123 17.05 12.89 11.02
CA SER A 123 16.82 11.92 9.95
C SER A 123 17.96 11.88 8.94
N GLN A 124 18.51 13.04 8.56
CA GLN A 124 19.60 13.11 7.60
C GLN A 124 20.90 12.57 8.18
N ILE A 125 21.19 12.82 9.47
CA ILE A 125 22.40 12.30 10.14
C ILE A 125 22.43 10.77 10.14
N TYR A 126 21.26 10.12 10.20
CA TYR A 126 21.15 8.66 10.16
C TYR A 126 21.14 8.06 8.75
N ASP A 127 21.03 8.87 7.68
CA ASP A 127 21.09 8.34 6.32
C ASP A 127 22.55 8.17 5.89
N PRO A 128 23.05 6.92 5.72
CA PRO A 128 24.44 6.67 5.36
C PRO A 128 24.84 7.18 3.97
N ASN A 129 23.86 7.57 3.13
CA ASN A 129 24.12 8.11 1.79
C ASN A 129 23.99 9.64 1.73
N ASP A 130 23.54 10.30 2.80
CA ASP A 130 23.34 11.75 2.82
C ASP A 130 24.56 12.44 3.44
N VAL A 131 25.14 13.40 2.73
CA VAL A 131 26.29 14.17 3.23
C VAL A 131 25.77 15.43 3.91
N VAL A 132 25.19 15.23 5.09
CA VAL A 132 24.58 16.29 5.90
C VAL A 132 25.59 17.40 6.14
N PHE A 133 25.12 18.65 6.10
CA PHE A 133 25.90 19.85 6.40
C PHE A 133 27.00 20.24 5.40
N THR A 134 27.20 19.50 4.30
CA THR A 134 28.19 19.87 3.27
C THR A 134 27.89 21.19 2.59
N SER A 135 26.61 21.44 2.31
CA SER A 135 26.07 22.67 1.71
C SER A 135 26.10 23.89 2.65
N PHE A 136 26.25 23.70 3.96
CA PHE A 136 26.19 24.82 4.92
C PHE A 136 27.49 25.64 4.89
N LEU A 137 27.35 26.96 5.04
CA LEU A 137 28.52 27.81 5.27
C LEU A 137 29.07 27.57 6.67
N LYS A 138 30.36 27.84 6.88
CA LYS A 138 30.98 27.70 8.20
C LYS A 138 30.26 28.55 9.26
N LEU A 139 29.80 29.74 8.88
CA LEU A 139 29.04 30.64 9.75
C LEU A 139 27.70 30.03 10.18
N ASP A 140 26.98 29.38 9.27
CA ASP A 140 25.71 28.72 9.58
C ASP A 140 25.90 27.56 10.55
N LEU A 141 27.00 26.80 10.40
CA LEU A 141 27.34 25.70 11.31
C LEU A 141 27.70 26.21 12.71
N ILE A 142 28.42 27.34 12.81
CA ILE A 142 28.71 27.99 14.09
C ILE A 142 27.41 28.41 14.78
N LEU A 143 26.46 28.99 14.03
CA LEU A 143 25.17 29.39 14.56
C LEU A 143 24.35 28.18 15.01
N LEU A 144 24.35 27.10 14.23
CA LEU A 144 23.70 25.84 14.60
C LEU A 144 24.33 25.26 15.87
N CYS A 145 25.66 25.22 15.96
CA CYS A 145 26.38 24.80 17.17
C CYS A 145 25.93 25.60 18.39
N LYS A 146 25.81 26.94 18.27
CA LYS A 146 25.34 27.80 19.36
C LYS A 146 23.92 27.43 19.81
N VAL A 147 23.00 27.18 18.87
CA VAL A 147 21.62 26.76 19.18
C VAL A 147 21.61 25.41 19.92
N TYR A 148 22.49 24.49 19.55
CA TYR A 148 22.63 23.19 20.22
C TYR A 148 23.51 23.23 21.48
N GLY A 149 23.92 24.41 21.96
CA GLY A 149 24.76 24.54 23.16
C GLY A 149 26.20 24.06 23.00
N ILE A 150 26.69 23.95 21.75
CA ILE A 150 28.04 23.48 21.42
C ILE A 150 28.99 24.69 21.31
N ALA A 151 30.10 24.64 22.04
CA ALA A 151 31.16 25.65 21.95
C ALA A 151 31.88 25.56 20.60
N ALA A 152 31.55 26.47 19.68
CA ALA A 152 32.01 26.41 18.28
C ALA A 152 33.51 26.74 18.05
N GLY A 153 34.21 27.27 19.06
CA GLY A 153 35.67 27.48 19.06
C GLY A 153 36.29 28.03 17.75
N ASN A 154 37.59 27.80 17.55
CA ASN A 154 38.26 28.06 16.27
C ASN A 154 38.40 26.76 15.45
N VAL A 155 37.31 25.98 15.39
CA VAL A 155 37.29 24.63 14.83
C VAL A 155 37.15 24.67 13.30
N GLN A 156 37.74 23.69 12.61
CA GLN A 156 37.55 23.50 11.18
C GLN A 156 36.11 23.04 10.86
N LYS A 157 35.65 23.27 9.62
CA LYS A 157 34.27 22.94 9.20
C LYS A 157 33.90 21.47 9.47
N SER A 158 34.81 20.54 9.20
CA SER A 158 34.64 19.10 9.48
C SER A 158 34.46 18.81 10.97
N GLY A 159 35.21 19.51 11.84
CA GLY A 159 35.07 19.36 13.29
C GLY A 159 33.72 19.85 13.81
N LEU A 160 33.20 20.96 13.27
CA LEU A 160 31.85 21.45 13.60
C LEU A 160 30.77 20.45 13.18
N ILE A 161 30.89 19.87 11.98
CA ILE A 161 29.97 18.85 11.48
C ILE A 161 29.97 17.63 12.41
N ASN A 162 31.15 17.13 12.79
CA ASN A 162 31.26 15.99 13.69
C ASN A 162 30.61 16.25 15.05
N GLN A 163 30.80 17.44 15.63
CA GLN A 163 30.16 17.82 16.90
C GLN A 163 28.63 17.90 16.78
N LEU A 164 28.11 18.41 15.66
CA LEU A 164 26.67 18.46 15.41
C LEU A 164 26.09 17.05 15.22
N CYS A 165 26.79 16.19 14.47
CA CYS A 165 26.38 14.81 14.25
C CYS A 165 26.37 13.97 15.54
N THR A 166 27.15 14.33 16.57
CA THR A 166 27.10 13.64 17.87
C THR A 166 26.01 14.18 18.79
N VAL A 167 25.75 15.49 18.79
CA VAL A 167 24.83 16.14 19.74
C VAL A 167 23.39 16.13 19.25
N ILE A 168 23.11 16.38 17.97
CA ILE A 168 21.73 16.44 17.46
C ILE A 168 20.95 15.14 17.73
N PRO A 169 21.53 13.93 17.54
CA PRO A 169 20.78 12.70 17.76
C PRO A 169 20.43 12.41 19.23
N THR A 170 21.18 12.95 20.19
CA THR A 170 20.96 12.72 21.63
C THR A 170 19.84 13.57 22.20
N LEU A 171 19.41 14.59 21.46
CA LEU A 171 18.33 15.49 21.83
C LEU A 171 17.01 15.05 21.18
N ASN A 172 15.90 15.38 21.85
CA ASN A 172 14.54 15.12 21.36
C ASN A 172 13.95 16.33 20.63
N GLU A 173 14.43 17.53 20.94
CA GLU A 173 14.01 18.80 20.36
C GLU A 173 15.20 19.75 20.21
N MET A 174 15.02 20.81 19.42
CA MET A 174 16.02 21.88 19.32
C MET A 174 16.03 22.65 20.65
N PRO A 175 17.19 22.83 21.31
CA PRO A 175 17.26 23.58 22.55
C PRO A 175 16.80 25.03 22.36
N LYS A 176 16.13 25.59 23.37
CA LYS A 176 15.76 27.01 23.37
C LYS A 176 17.04 27.84 23.50
N ALA A 177 17.39 28.56 22.45
CA ALA A 177 18.47 29.54 22.44
C ALA A 177 18.10 30.80 23.25
#